data_AF-A0A1Z8N5A9-F1
#
_entry.id   AF-A0A1Z8N5A9-F1
#
_cell.length_a   1.000
_cell.length_b   1.000
_cell.length_c   1.000
_cell.angle_alpha   90.00
_cell.angle_beta   90.00
_cell.angle_gamma   90.00
#
_symmetry.space_group_name_H-M   'P 1'
#
loop_
_entity.id
_entity.type
_entity.pdbx_description
1 polymer ?
#
loop_
_entity_poly.entity_id
_entity_poly.type
_entity_poly.pdbx_seq_one_letter_code
_entity_poly.pdbx_strand_id
1 'polypeptide(L)'
;MQKIRKASYCTTRGLWLSFPCLAIGFLLFMPATAEEKPTTEATSKPVQRYDPLSQSLQPIDDNKIIPGKIYHHFSLEHDRYVWAYALPNGKWSYPFGPGTTELPDHFDLVTPPALTRALLEQRAGEWLARSRQEGSPILARLAADDHWELLEFRSVRSHFDLESGYRWEWHGDQRIGILHTHGRRWRYNEESYEPAF
;
A
#
# COMPACT_ATOMS: atom_id res chain seq x y z
N MET A 1 0.98 50.52 31.29
CA MET A 1 1.36 50.79 32.70
C MET A 1 1.24 49.49 33.50
N GLN A 2 2.14 49.28 34.48
CA GLN A 2 2.30 48.14 35.42
C GLN A 2 2.87 46.82 34.81
N LYS A 3 4.18 46.55 34.94
CA LYS A 3 4.99 46.05 36.09
C LYS A 3 4.70 44.57 36.42
N ILE A 4 5.56 43.64 35.96
CA ILE A 4 6.68 42.99 36.69
C ILE A 4 6.22 42.17 37.91
N ARG A 5 6.55 40.87 37.95
CA ARG A 5 7.34 40.24 39.04
C ARG A 5 7.89 38.85 38.67
N LYS A 6 9.20 38.72 38.87
CA LYS A 6 10.00 37.49 38.97
C LYS A 6 9.88 36.88 40.37
N ALA A 7 10.13 35.57 40.49
CA ALA A 7 10.81 34.87 41.61
C ALA A 7 11.05 33.42 41.12
N SER A 8 12.21 32.74 41.09
CA SER A 8 13.49 32.71 41.81
C SER A 8 13.47 32.26 43.27
N TYR A 9 14.42 31.33 43.53
CA TYR A 9 14.88 30.68 44.78
C TYR A 9 14.03 29.46 45.22
N CYS A 10 14.61 28.32 45.64
CA CYS A 10 15.73 28.19 46.56
C CYS A 10 16.46 26.83 46.45
N THR A 11 17.78 26.90 46.57
CA THR A 11 18.75 25.83 46.83
C THR A 11 18.66 25.39 48.30
N THR A 12 18.80 24.11 48.64
CA THR A 12 19.33 23.73 49.97
C THR A 12 20.05 22.37 49.94
N ARG A 13 21.27 22.40 50.47
CA ARG A 13 22.20 21.28 50.72
C ARG A 13 21.72 20.41 51.88
N GLY A 14 22.11 19.13 51.88
CA GLY A 14 22.11 18.28 53.08
C GLY A 14 23.05 17.08 52.89
N LEU A 15 24.21 17.14 53.53
CA LEU A 15 25.27 16.13 53.60
C LEU A 15 25.20 15.45 54.99
N TRP A 16 25.90 14.32 55.18
CA TRP A 16 26.11 13.52 56.43
C TRP A 16 24.98 12.50 56.72
N LEU A 17 25.17 11.23 57.08
CA LEU A 17 26.28 10.52 57.75
C LEU A 17 26.28 9.02 57.41
N SER A 18 27.48 8.45 57.48
CA SER A 18 27.85 7.03 57.38
C SER A 18 27.30 6.17 58.54
N PHE A 19 26.95 4.92 58.25
CA PHE A 19 27.08 3.80 59.19
C PHE A 19 27.46 2.52 58.42
N PRO A 20 28.55 1.82 58.78
CA PRO A 20 28.96 0.56 58.17
C PRO A 20 28.27 -0.60 58.90
N CYS A 21 27.82 -1.62 58.17
CA CYS A 21 27.67 -2.94 58.77
C CYS A 21 27.91 -4.06 57.75
N LEU A 22 28.77 -4.96 58.19
CA LEU A 22 29.37 -6.10 57.53
C LEU A 22 28.38 -7.28 57.50
N ALA A 23 28.18 -7.92 56.35
CA ALA A 23 27.70 -9.30 56.21
C ALA A 23 28.06 -9.78 54.79
N ILE A 24 29.22 -10.42 54.59
CA ILE A 24 29.42 -11.88 54.57
C ILE A 24 28.42 -12.63 53.68
N GLY A 25 28.93 -13.10 52.54
CA GLY A 25 28.62 -14.43 51.99
C GLY A 25 27.48 -14.51 50.97
N PHE A 26 27.82 -14.62 49.69
CA PHE A 26 27.77 -15.91 48.96
C PHE A 26 28.27 -15.69 47.53
N LEU A 27 29.33 -16.41 47.15
CA LEU A 27 29.70 -16.63 45.76
C LEU A 27 28.60 -17.45 45.10
N LEU A 28 27.79 -16.81 44.25
CA LEU A 28 27.10 -17.52 43.18
C LEU A 28 27.79 -17.12 41.88
N PHE A 29 28.69 -18.01 41.46
CA PHE A 29 29.21 -18.07 40.10
C PHE A 29 28.01 -18.38 39.19
N MET A 30 27.31 -17.35 38.72
CA MET A 30 26.33 -17.54 37.66
C MET A 30 27.12 -17.75 36.37
N PRO A 31 26.97 -18.89 35.66
CA PRO A 31 27.35 -18.89 34.26
C PRO A 31 26.43 -17.85 33.60
N ALA A 32 27.03 -16.79 33.08
CA ALA A 32 26.34 -15.95 32.11
C ALA A 32 26.08 -16.87 30.92
N THR A 33 24.91 -17.51 30.91
CA THR A 33 24.35 -18.12 29.72
C THR A 33 24.34 -17.01 28.69
N ALA A 34 25.23 -17.12 27.70
CA ALA A 34 25.14 -16.31 26.51
C ALA A 34 23.75 -16.59 25.95
N GLU A 35 22.82 -15.65 26.15
CA GLU A 35 21.60 -15.57 25.38
C GLU A 35 22.08 -15.33 23.95
N GLU A 36 22.26 -16.43 23.23
CA GLU A 36 22.36 -16.43 21.79
C GLU A 36 21.02 -15.83 21.34
N LYS A 37 21.03 -14.51 21.07
CA LYS A 37 19.91 -13.86 20.38
C LYS A 37 19.59 -14.77 19.21
N PRO A 38 18.35 -15.24 19.06
CA PRO A 38 17.99 -15.88 17.81
C PRO A 38 18.27 -14.83 16.74
N THR A 39 19.28 -15.09 15.91
CA THR A 39 19.43 -14.41 14.62
C THR A 39 18.25 -14.90 13.81
N THR A 40 17.08 -14.31 14.08
CA THR A 40 15.97 -14.34 13.15
C THR A 40 16.51 -13.58 11.96
N GLU A 41 17.06 -14.29 10.98
CA GLU A 41 17.12 -13.79 9.62
C GLU A 41 15.71 -13.26 9.35
N ALA A 42 15.56 -11.93 9.39
CA ALA A 42 14.30 -11.27 9.15
C ALA A 42 13.88 -11.73 7.77
N THR A 43 12.97 -12.70 7.71
CA THR A 43 12.56 -13.34 6.48
C THR A 43 11.94 -12.23 5.66
N SER A 44 12.69 -11.75 4.66
CA SER A 44 12.25 -10.64 3.82
C SER A 44 10.88 -11.02 3.29
N LYS A 45 9.85 -10.23 3.65
CA LYS A 45 8.48 -10.53 3.26
C LYS A 45 8.41 -10.46 1.74
N PRO A 46 8.06 -11.56 1.04
CA PRO A 46 8.23 -11.63 -0.39
C PRO A 46 7.26 -10.69 -1.10
N VAL A 47 7.74 -10.06 -2.17
CA VAL A 47 6.90 -9.37 -3.15
C VAL A 47 6.10 -10.42 -3.92
N GLN A 48 4.85 -10.08 -4.26
CA GLN A 48 3.91 -10.99 -4.91
C GLN A 48 3.36 -10.39 -6.20
N ARG A 49 3.14 -11.26 -7.18
CA ARG A 49 2.44 -10.97 -8.42
C ARG A 49 1.11 -11.70 -8.48
N TYR A 50 0.18 -11.12 -9.23
CA TYR A 50 -1.15 -11.67 -9.39
C TYR A 50 -1.16 -12.75 -10.48
N ASP A 51 -1.78 -13.89 -10.16
CA ASP A 51 -2.16 -14.90 -11.13
C ASP A 51 -3.67 -14.81 -11.41
N PRO A 52 -4.08 -14.30 -12.59
CA PRO A 52 -5.48 -14.14 -12.92
C PRO A 52 -6.21 -15.47 -13.15
N LEU A 53 -5.52 -16.59 -13.40
CA LEU A 53 -6.14 -17.90 -13.58
C LEU A 53 -6.63 -18.47 -12.24
N SER A 54 -5.71 -18.58 -11.29
CA SER A 54 -5.98 -19.10 -9.96
C SER A 54 -6.56 -18.06 -9.01
N GLN A 55 -6.61 -16.79 -9.44
CA GLN A 55 -6.98 -15.64 -8.60
C GLN A 55 -6.16 -15.58 -7.31
N SER A 56 -4.87 -15.91 -7.41
CA SER A 56 -3.97 -16.03 -6.26
C SER A 56 -2.73 -15.15 -6.41
N LEU A 57 -2.03 -14.97 -5.30
CA LEU A 57 -0.81 -14.19 -5.22
C LEU A 57 0.39 -15.14 -5.16
N GLN A 58 1.34 -14.97 -6.08
CA GLN A 58 2.53 -15.79 -6.17
C GLN A 58 3.79 -14.96 -5.88
N PRO A 59 4.73 -15.47 -5.07
CA PRO A 59 5.96 -14.76 -4.77
C PRO A 59 6.83 -14.58 -6.02
N ILE A 60 7.59 -13.50 -6.06
CA ILE A 60 8.58 -13.19 -7.09
C ILE A 60 9.90 -12.80 -6.43
N ASP A 61 11.01 -13.18 -7.07
CA ASP A 61 12.34 -12.73 -6.65
C ASP A 61 12.52 -11.23 -6.91
N ASP A 62 13.14 -10.51 -5.98
CA ASP A 62 13.33 -9.06 -6.08
C ASP A 62 14.09 -8.64 -7.36
N ASN A 63 14.98 -9.50 -7.88
CA ASN A 63 15.73 -9.25 -9.11
C ASN A 63 14.90 -9.37 -10.41
N LYS A 64 13.65 -9.85 -10.32
CA LYS A 64 12.72 -9.98 -11.45
C LYS A 64 11.63 -8.90 -11.44
N ILE A 65 11.65 -8.00 -10.45
CA ILE A 65 10.70 -6.88 -10.38
C ILE A 65 10.94 -5.92 -11.56
N ILE A 66 9.88 -5.62 -12.29
CA ILE A 66 9.91 -4.76 -13.47
C ILE A 66 9.42 -3.36 -13.06
N PRO A 67 10.24 -2.30 -13.20
CA PRO A 67 9.79 -0.94 -12.95
C PRO A 67 8.59 -0.56 -13.81
N GLY A 68 7.65 0.18 -13.23
CA GLY A 68 6.39 0.57 -13.87
C GLY A 68 5.31 -0.51 -13.85
N LYS A 69 5.55 -1.67 -13.22
CA LYS A 69 4.53 -2.70 -12.99
C LYS A 69 3.99 -2.67 -11.57
N ILE A 70 2.79 -3.21 -11.41
CA ILE A 70 2.06 -3.30 -10.16
C ILE A 70 2.33 -4.63 -9.48
N TYR A 71 2.61 -4.56 -8.17
CA TYR A 71 2.85 -5.71 -7.32
C TYR A 71 2.12 -5.55 -5.99
N HIS A 72 1.95 -6.67 -5.30
CA HIS A 72 1.50 -6.73 -3.92
C HIS A 72 2.72 -6.96 -3.03
N HIS A 73 3.05 -6.00 -2.17
CA HIS A 73 4.24 -6.06 -1.33
C HIS A 73 3.91 -5.67 0.10
N PHE A 74 4.74 -6.09 1.05
CA PHE A 74 4.59 -5.65 2.44
C PHE A 74 5.06 -4.21 2.60
N SER A 75 4.21 -3.34 3.14
CA SER A 75 4.56 -1.99 3.53
C SER A 75 4.78 -1.94 5.04
N LEU A 76 5.99 -1.55 5.45
CA LEU A 76 6.33 -1.35 6.87
C LEU A 76 5.52 -0.21 7.48
N GLU A 77 5.23 0.85 6.71
CA GLU A 77 4.51 2.03 7.19
C GLU A 77 3.04 1.73 7.53
N HIS A 78 2.44 0.77 6.82
CA HIS A 78 1.05 0.38 6.99
C HIS A 78 0.89 -0.94 7.76
N ASP A 79 2.00 -1.59 8.12
CA ASP A 79 2.08 -2.92 8.74
C ASP A 79 1.19 -3.99 8.04
N ARG A 80 1.05 -3.89 6.72
CA ARG A 80 0.24 -4.81 5.91
C ARG A 80 0.77 -4.90 4.49
N TYR A 81 0.28 -5.89 3.75
CA TYR A 81 0.47 -5.90 2.31
C TYR A 81 -0.39 -4.83 1.63
N VAL A 82 0.16 -4.25 0.58
CA VAL A 82 -0.46 -3.19 -0.23
C VAL A 82 -0.10 -3.37 -1.70
N TRP A 83 -0.96 -2.85 -2.57
CA TRP A 83 -0.68 -2.76 -4.00
C TRP A 83 0.05 -1.45 -4.31
N ALA A 84 1.11 -1.49 -5.10
CA ALA A 84 1.83 -0.29 -5.54
C ALA A 84 2.60 -0.53 -6.85
N TYR A 85 3.02 0.55 -7.51
CA TYR A 85 3.98 0.47 -8.60
C TYR A 85 5.40 0.26 -8.07
N ALA A 86 6.15 -0.59 -8.74
CA ALA A 86 7.61 -0.62 -8.62
C ALA A 86 8.22 0.59 -9.34
N LEU A 87 9.05 1.37 -8.63
CA LEU A 87 9.76 2.52 -9.18
C LEU A 87 11.16 2.13 -9.68
N PRO A 88 11.73 2.88 -10.65
CA PRO A 88 13.06 2.58 -11.21
C PRO A 88 14.22 2.57 -10.19
N ASN A 89 14.04 3.20 -9.03
CA ASN A 89 15.02 3.28 -7.96
C ASN A 89 14.92 2.12 -6.94
N GLY A 90 14.13 1.08 -7.24
CA GLY A 90 13.88 -0.05 -6.34
C GLY A 90 12.94 0.28 -5.17
N LYS A 91 12.29 1.45 -5.17
CA LYS A 91 11.26 1.82 -4.20
C LYS A 91 9.87 1.53 -4.75
N TRP A 92 8.87 1.76 -3.91
CA TRP A 92 7.47 1.67 -4.25
C TRP A 92 6.87 3.05 -4.44
N SER A 93 5.85 3.16 -5.30
CA SER A 93 4.97 4.33 -5.27
C SER A 93 4.18 4.36 -3.97
N TYR A 94 3.35 5.40 -3.81
CA TYR A 94 2.31 5.36 -2.80
C TYR A 94 1.43 4.10 -2.96
N PRO A 95 0.90 3.57 -1.85
CA PRO A 95 0.04 2.40 -1.86
C PRO A 95 -1.36 2.74 -2.38
N PHE A 96 -1.91 1.85 -3.20
CA PHE A 96 -3.23 2.03 -3.79
C PHE A 96 -4.33 1.69 -2.81
N GLY A 97 -5.35 2.55 -2.80
CA GLY A 97 -6.56 2.32 -2.03
C GLY A 97 -7.69 1.72 -2.86
N PRO A 98 -8.72 1.21 -2.17
CA PRO A 98 -9.94 0.74 -2.81
C PRO A 98 -10.51 1.77 -3.77
N GLY A 99 -11.01 1.31 -4.91
CA GLY A 99 -11.53 2.15 -5.98
C GLY A 99 -10.49 2.60 -7.00
N THR A 100 -9.19 2.37 -6.77
CA THR A 100 -8.14 2.52 -7.79
C THR A 100 -8.51 1.71 -9.03
N THR A 101 -8.40 2.31 -10.21
CA THR A 101 -8.67 1.70 -11.50
C THR A 101 -7.44 1.74 -12.40
N GLU A 102 -7.10 0.60 -12.99
CA GLU A 102 -5.85 0.48 -13.74
C GLU A 102 -5.95 -0.45 -14.94
N LEU A 103 -5.05 -0.25 -15.92
CA LEU A 103 -4.96 -1.11 -17.09
C LEU A 103 -4.38 -2.48 -16.71
N PRO A 104 -4.95 -3.60 -17.21
CA PRO A 104 -4.38 -4.93 -17.05
C PRO A 104 -2.91 -5.03 -17.47
N ASP A 105 -2.49 -4.23 -18.46
CA ASP A 105 -1.12 -4.18 -18.96
C ASP A 105 -0.12 -3.58 -17.96
N HIS A 106 -0.57 -2.91 -16.90
CA HIS A 106 0.32 -2.41 -15.84
C HIS A 106 0.62 -3.45 -14.77
N PHE A 107 0.00 -4.63 -14.81
CA PHE A 107 0.32 -5.72 -13.92
C PHE A 107 1.48 -6.55 -14.48
N ASP A 108 2.36 -7.02 -13.60
CA ASP A 108 3.25 -8.13 -13.90
C ASP A 108 2.52 -9.43 -13.55
N LEU A 109 1.78 -9.96 -14.51
CA LEU A 109 0.97 -11.16 -14.31
C LEU A 109 1.84 -12.41 -14.41
N VAL A 110 1.54 -13.42 -13.59
CA VAL A 110 2.16 -14.75 -13.72
C VAL A 110 1.88 -15.35 -15.10
N THR A 111 0.70 -15.07 -15.65
CA THR A 111 0.25 -15.65 -16.91
C THR A 111 0.92 -15.02 -18.13
N PRO A 112 1.29 -15.81 -19.15
CA PRO A 112 1.79 -15.29 -20.41
C PRO A 112 0.78 -14.34 -21.08
N PRO A 113 1.23 -13.31 -21.81
CA PRO A 113 0.34 -12.31 -22.43
C PRO A 113 -0.77 -12.89 -23.32
N ALA A 114 -0.47 -13.93 -24.10
CA ALA A 114 -1.45 -14.58 -24.96
C ALA A 114 -2.59 -15.24 -24.15
N LEU A 115 -2.26 -15.87 -23.03
CA LEU A 115 -3.24 -16.50 -22.16
C LEU A 115 -4.04 -15.45 -21.37
N THR A 116 -3.38 -14.40 -20.90
CA THR A 116 -4.05 -13.24 -20.28
C THR A 116 -5.09 -12.64 -21.23
N ARG A 117 -4.74 -12.45 -22.52
CA ARG A 117 -5.69 -11.94 -23.51
C ARG A 117 -6.89 -12.87 -23.68
N ALA A 118 -6.68 -14.18 -23.77
CA ALA A 118 -7.76 -15.16 -23.85
C ALA A 118 -8.67 -15.12 -22.61
N LEU A 119 -8.11 -14.96 -21.42
CA LEU A 119 -8.89 -14.82 -20.17
C LEU A 119 -9.69 -13.53 -20.12
N LEU A 120 -9.11 -12.42 -20.58
CA LEU A 120 -9.83 -11.16 -20.71
C LEU A 120 -10.98 -11.30 -21.71
N GLU A 121 -10.77 -11.96 -22.85
CA GLU A 121 -11.81 -12.25 -23.84
C GLU A 121 -12.93 -13.11 -23.26
N GLN A 122 -12.59 -14.13 -22.49
CA GLN A 122 -13.56 -15.01 -21.83
C GLN A 122 -14.37 -14.27 -20.76
N ARG A 123 -13.73 -13.45 -19.92
CA ARG A 123 -14.37 -12.78 -18.77
C ARG A 123 -15.16 -11.55 -19.18
N ALA A 124 -14.57 -10.70 -20.02
CA ALA A 124 -15.22 -9.46 -20.45
C ALA A 124 -16.19 -9.67 -21.62
N GLY A 125 -16.09 -10.78 -22.36
CA GLY A 125 -17.07 -11.15 -23.40
C GLY A 125 -17.44 -10.02 -24.36
N GLU A 126 -18.73 -9.70 -24.44
CA GLU A 126 -19.27 -8.63 -25.29
C GLU A 126 -18.74 -7.24 -24.92
N TRP A 127 -18.40 -7.00 -23.65
CA TRP A 127 -17.85 -5.72 -23.21
C TRP A 127 -16.52 -5.43 -23.88
N LEU A 128 -15.65 -6.44 -24.06
CA LEU A 128 -14.38 -6.26 -24.77
C LEU A 128 -14.58 -5.91 -26.25
N ALA A 129 -15.57 -6.51 -26.91
CA ALA A 129 -15.90 -6.17 -28.29
C ALA A 129 -16.38 -4.71 -28.40
N ARG A 130 -17.24 -4.27 -27.48
CA ARG A 130 -17.75 -2.89 -27.41
C ARG A 130 -16.65 -1.88 -27.08
N SER A 131 -15.83 -2.19 -26.08
CA SER A 131 -14.63 -1.42 -25.70
C SER A 131 -13.71 -1.16 -26.90
N ARG A 132 -13.46 -2.19 -27.73
CA ARG A 132 -12.66 -2.05 -28.96
C ARG A 132 -13.32 -1.15 -30.00
N GLN A 133 -14.64 -1.23 -30.17
CA GLN A 133 -15.39 -0.36 -31.10
C GLN A 133 -15.40 1.10 -30.65
N GLU A 134 -15.55 1.34 -29.35
CA GLU A 134 -15.63 2.68 -28.76
C GLU A 134 -14.27 3.33 -28.47
N GLY A 135 -13.18 2.56 -28.56
CA GLY A 135 -11.84 3.02 -28.18
C GLY A 135 -11.66 3.27 -26.68
N SER A 136 -12.51 2.68 -25.84
CA SER A 136 -12.44 2.81 -24.38
C SER A 136 -11.67 1.63 -23.79
N PRO A 137 -10.64 1.83 -22.93
CA PRO A 137 -9.87 0.72 -22.40
C PRO A 137 -10.65 -0.10 -21.35
N ILE A 138 -10.34 -1.39 -21.24
CA ILE A 138 -10.77 -2.20 -20.10
C ILE A 138 -9.88 -1.87 -18.91
N LEU A 139 -10.51 -1.58 -17.78
CA LEU A 139 -9.84 -1.28 -16.53
C LEU A 139 -10.17 -2.35 -15.50
N ALA A 140 -9.20 -2.68 -14.66
CA ALA A 140 -9.41 -3.41 -13.42
C ALA A 140 -9.60 -2.42 -12.28
N ARG A 141 -10.46 -2.71 -11.30
CA ARG A 141 -10.68 -1.93 -10.08
C ARG A 141 -10.20 -2.71 -8.87
N LEU A 142 -9.51 -2.04 -7.95
CA LEU A 142 -9.18 -2.59 -6.64
C LEU A 142 -10.42 -2.52 -5.74
N ALA A 143 -10.94 -3.67 -5.33
CA ALA A 143 -12.07 -3.78 -4.43
C ALA A 143 -11.67 -3.49 -2.96
N ALA A 144 -12.66 -3.34 -2.08
CA ALA A 144 -12.43 -3.01 -0.67
C ALA A 144 -11.78 -4.15 0.15
N ASP A 145 -11.92 -5.38 -0.34
CA ASP A 145 -11.33 -6.62 0.18
C ASP A 145 -10.03 -6.99 -0.56
N ASP A 146 -9.39 -6.02 -1.22
CA ASP A 146 -8.02 -6.08 -1.72
C ASP A 146 -7.80 -6.98 -2.94
N HIS A 147 -8.87 -7.40 -3.63
CA HIS A 147 -8.81 -8.09 -4.91
C HIS A 147 -9.08 -7.16 -6.11
N TRP A 148 -8.61 -7.55 -7.29
CA TRP A 148 -8.85 -6.82 -8.53
C TRP A 148 -9.99 -7.43 -9.33
N GLU A 149 -10.97 -6.61 -9.72
CA GLU A 149 -12.11 -6.98 -10.54
C GLU A 149 -12.07 -6.25 -11.90
N LEU A 150 -12.53 -6.87 -12.98
CA LEU A 150 -12.63 -6.19 -14.28
C LEU A 150 -13.89 -5.32 -14.31
N LEU A 151 -13.76 -4.09 -14.80
CA LEU A 151 -14.90 -3.21 -15.00
C LEU A 151 -15.54 -3.44 -16.37
N GLU A 152 -16.83 -3.74 -16.34
CA GLU A 152 -17.68 -3.98 -17.53
C GLU A 152 -18.44 -2.72 -17.99
N PHE A 153 -17.94 -1.55 -17.60
CA PHE A 153 -18.52 -0.26 -17.97
C PHE A 153 -17.41 0.78 -18.18
N ARG A 154 -17.76 1.85 -18.88
CA ARG A 154 -16.82 2.94 -19.17
C ARG A 154 -16.37 3.60 -17.87
N SER A 155 -15.06 3.64 -17.66
CA SER A 155 -14.44 4.30 -16.52
C SER A 155 -13.15 5.00 -16.96
N VAL A 156 -12.60 5.81 -16.06
CA VAL A 156 -11.32 6.49 -16.23
C VAL A 156 -10.29 5.80 -15.36
N ARG A 157 -9.04 5.73 -15.83
CA ARG A 157 -7.93 5.28 -15.01
C ARG A 157 -7.73 6.25 -13.85
N SER A 158 -7.67 5.74 -12.63
CA SER A 158 -7.65 6.56 -11.43
C SER A 158 -6.89 5.87 -10.31
N HIS A 159 -6.14 6.61 -9.52
CA HIS A 159 -5.45 6.07 -8.36
C HIS A 159 -5.99 6.74 -7.11
N PHE A 160 -6.39 5.91 -6.16
CA PHE A 160 -6.62 6.35 -4.79
C PHE A 160 -5.34 6.14 -4.01
N ASP A 161 -4.80 7.20 -3.43
CA ASP A 161 -3.60 7.13 -2.59
C ASP A 161 -4.02 6.87 -1.14
N LEU A 162 -3.61 5.73 -0.58
CA LEU A 162 -3.93 5.37 0.81
C LEU A 162 -3.26 6.29 1.83
N GLU A 163 -2.12 6.88 1.51
CA GLU A 163 -1.38 7.74 2.44
C GLU A 163 -2.03 9.11 2.54
N SER A 164 -2.29 9.74 1.39
CA SER A 164 -2.84 11.09 1.35
C SER A 164 -4.37 11.14 1.36
N GLY A 165 -5.03 10.03 1.08
CA GLY A 165 -6.48 9.96 0.90
C GLY A 165 -6.98 10.68 -0.36
N TYR A 166 -6.07 11.13 -1.24
CA TYR A 166 -6.42 11.82 -2.48
C TYR A 166 -6.67 10.84 -3.62
N ARG A 167 -7.54 11.25 -4.54
CA ARG A 167 -7.78 10.55 -5.80
C ARG A 167 -7.19 11.35 -6.94
N TRP A 168 -6.53 10.64 -7.84
CA TRP A 168 -5.95 11.19 -9.06
C TRP A 168 -6.59 10.49 -10.26
N GLU A 169 -6.94 11.24 -11.29
CA GLU A 169 -7.49 10.70 -12.55
C GLU A 169 -6.61 11.05 -13.73
N TRP A 170 -6.54 10.13 -14.70
CA TRP A 170 -5.80 10.33 -15.95
C TRP A 170 -6.72 10.81 -17.06
N HIS A 171 -6.38 11.96 -17.62
CA HIS A 171 -7.01 12.52 -18.82
C HIS A 171 -5.93 12.66 -19.90
N GLY A 172 -5.80 11.63 -20.74
CA GLY A 172 -4.63 11.46 -21.60
C GLY A 172 -3.37 11.27 -20.75
N ASP A 173 -2.33 12.06 -21.04
CA ASP A 173 -1.06 12.00 -20.31
C ASP A 173 -1.05 12.84 -19.02
N GLN A 174 -2.12 13.60 -18.77
CA GLN A 174 -2.22 14.46 -17.60
C GLN A 174 -2.90 13.75 -16.45
N ARG A 175 -2.33 13.92 -15.24
CA ARG A 175 -2.92 13.46 -14.00
C ARG A 175 -3.51 14.64 -13.22
N ILE A 176 -4.82 14.58 -12.95
CA ILE A 176 -5.56 15.65 -12.28
C ILE A 176 -5.99 15.17 -10.89
N GLY A 177 -5.82 16.00 -9.87
CA GLY A 177 -6.28 15.72 -8.51
C GLY A 177 -7.78 15.98 -8.39
N ILE A 178 -8.52 15.01 -7.85
CA ILE A 178 -9.96 15.12 -7.63
C ILE A 178 -10.20 15.47 -6.16
N LEU A 179 -10.74 16.67 -5.93
CA LEU A 179 -11.01 17.23 -4.60
C LEU A 179 -12.12 16.49 -3.82
N HIS A 180 -12.97 15.73 -4.52
CA HIS A 180 -14.05 14.95 -3.91
C HIS A 180 -13.71 13.45 -3.93
N THR A 181 -12.96 13.00 -2.92
CA THR A 181 -12.60 11.58 -2.72
C THR A 181 -13.78 10.76 -2.18
N HIS A 182 -14.81 11.44 -1.68
CA HIS A 182 -16.05 10.87 -1.18
C HIS A 182 -17.21 11.62 -1.86
N GLY A 183 -17.99 10.88 -2.65
CA GLY A 183 -19.08 11.45 -3.42
C GLY A 183 -19.65 10.43 -4.41
N ARG A 184 -20.94 10.56 -4.68
CA ARG A 184 -21.64 9.77 -5.69
C ARG A 184 -20.88 9.89 -7.02
N ARG A 185 -20.47 8.77 -7.62
CA ARG A 185 -20.06 8.77 -9.03
C ARG A 185 -21.28 9.24 -9.83
N TRP A 186 -21.11 9.87 -10.98
CA TRP A 186 -22.26 10.25 -11.78
C TRP A 186 -22.32 9.34 -13.00
N ARG A 187 -23.40 8.58 -13.15
CA ARG A 187 -23.72 7.81 -14.34
C ARG A 187 -24.64 8.66 -15.22
N TYR A 188 -24.36 8.73 -16.50
CA TYR A 188 -25.28 9.33 -17.47
C TYR A 188 -26.30 8.28 -17.91
N ASN A 189 -27.59 8.53 -17.70
CA ASN A 189 -28.69 7.60 -18.04
C ASN A 189 -29.44 8.03 -19.31
N GLU A 190 -28.71 8.60 -20.28
CA GLU A 190 -29.23 9.12 -21.56
C GLU A 190 -30.08 10.40 -21.44
N GLU A 191 -30.69 10.68 -20.28
CA GLU A 191 -31.50 11.89 -20.02
C GLU A 191 -30.91 12.80 -18.94
N SER A 192 -30.15 12.25 -17.98
CA SER A 192 -29.60 13.01 -16.85
C SER A 192 -28.37 12.34 -16.25
N TYR A 193 -27.64 13.09 -15.41
CA TYR A 193 -26.61 12.52 -14.55
C TYR A 193 -27.25 12.06 -13.24
N GLU A 194 -27.12 10.77 -12.93
CA GLU A 194 -27.59 10.18 -11.68
C GLU A 194 -26.41 9.72 -10.81
N PRO A 195 -26.53 9.82 -9.48
CA PRO A 195 -25.66 9.16 -8.53
C PRO A 195 -25.51 7.65 -8.74
N ALA A 196 -24.29 7.18 -9.00
CA ALA A 196 -23.83 5.80 -8.94
C ALA A 196 -22.99 5.62 -7.66
N PHE A 197 -23.31 4.57 -6.90
CA PHE A 197 -22.63 4.20 -5.66
C PHE A 197 -21.45 3.26 -5.94
#